data_AF-N6T4V5-F1
#
_entry.id   AF-N6T4V5-F1
#
_cell.length_a   1.000
_cell.length_b   1.000
_cell.length_c   1.000
_cell.angle_alpha   90.00
_cell.angle_beta   90.00
_cell.angle_gamma   90.00
#
_symmetry.space_group_name_H-M   'P 1'
#
loop_
_entity.id
_entity.type
_entity.pdbx_description
1 polymer ?
#
loop_
_entity_poly.entity_id
_entity_poly.type
_entity_poly.pdbx_seq_one_letter_code
_entity_poly.pdbx_strand_id
1 'polypeptide(L)'
;LENNFSTHVFGQPLLNAAVDALSSHFNKYFQSSKALTMSFHGMTGTGKNYVTRFIADSIFTNGMKSKYVHHFFGRLHFSETSLLKQYQTDLYSWIKGNISECPTQLFIFDEVDKMIPNVLDYITPIIDYLEDVEGVDYSKAVFIFLSNIGADIITEHFHDLYVQEGKNREDLTLSDFEYFIQKGAFNENGGLFHGKTISNNLIDHYIPFLPLEKKHIQLCIEKEFQIRKVLHPHENHI
;
A
#
# COMPACT_ATOMS: atom_id res chain seq x y z
N LEU A 1 -6.62 13.04 -6.69
CA LEU A 1 -5.61 12.34 -5.86
C LEU A 1 -4.27 13.06 -5.88
N GLU A 2 -3.70 13.31 -7.05
CA GLU A 2 -2.42 14.03 -7.24
C GLU A 2 -2.31 15.35 -6.44
N ASN A 3 -3.35 16.20 -6.48
CA ASN A 3 -3.37 17.42 -5.67
C ASN A 3 -3.30 17.15 -4.16
N ASN A 4 -3.93 16.09 -3.66
CA ASN A 4 -3.84 15.75 -2.23
C ASN A 4 -2.42 15.31 -1.88
N PHE A 5 -1.78 14.47 -2.71
CA PHE A 5 -0.41 14.05 -2.49
C PHE A 5 0.57 15.23 -2.50
N SER A 6 0.54 16.07 -3.54
CA SER A 6 1.45 17.24 -3.63
C SER A 6 1.28 18.25 -2.50
N THR A 7 0.10 18.36 -1.90
CA THR A 7 -0.19 19.35 -0.85
C THR A 7 -0.12 18.81 0.58
N HIS A 8 -0.09 17.49 0.77
CA HIS A 8 -0.15 16.86 2.10
C HIS A 8 0.92 15.82 2.34
N VAL A 9 1.57 15.27 1.31
CA VAL A 9 2.55 14.19 1.45
C VAL A 9 3.91 14.71 1.03
N PHE A 10 4.88 14.63 1.94
CA PHE A 10 6.20 15.25 1.74
C PHE A 10 7.29 14.18 1.59
N GLY A 11 8.17 14.40 0.62
CA GLY A 11 9.33 13.55 0.39
C GLY A 11 8.99 12.15 -0.15
N GLN A 12 7.86 11.95 -0.83
CA GLN A 12 7.52 10.66 -1.41
C GLN A 12 7.27 10.78 -2.93
N PRO A 13 8.32 11.06 -3.75
CA PRO A 13 8.15 11.28 -5.19
C PRO A 13 7.60 10.08 -5.94
N LEU A 14 7.87 8.86 -5.44
CA LEU A 14 7.47 7.61 -6.07
C LEU A 14 5.97 7.33 -5.99
N LEU A 15 5.21 8.15 -5.24
CA LEU A 15 3.74 8.02 -5.15
C LEU A 15 3.00 8.36 -6.44
N ASN A 16 3.64 9.03 -7.40
CA ASN A 16 3.04 9.27 -8.70
C ASN A 16 2.65 7.97 -9.39
N ALA A 17 3.42 6.89 -9.19
CA ALA A 17 3.06 5.57 -9.70
C ALA A 17 1.72 5.04 -9.15
N ALA A 18 1.33 5.38 -7.92
CA ALA A 18 0.02 5.02 -7.38
C ALA A 18 -1.10 5.80 -8.09
N VAL A 19 -0.85 7.07 -8.41
CA VAL A 19 -1.80 7.92 -9.15
C VAL A 19 -1.99 7.37 -10.56
N ASP A 20 -0.90 7.02 -11.24
CA ASP A 20 -0.92 6.46 -12.59
C ASP A 20 -1.63 5.11 -12.63
N ALA A 21 -1.31 4.22 -11.68
CA ALA A 21 -1.94 2.91 -11.54
C ALA A 21 -3.45 3.01 -11.34
N LEU A 22 -3.90 3.86 -10.41
CA LEU A 22 -5.33 4.09 -10.15
C LEU A 22 -6.05 4.73 -11.34
N SER A 23 -5.40 5.70 -12.00
CA SER A 23 -5.98 6.39 -13.16
C SER A 23 -6.13 5.45 -14.35
N SER A 24 -5.16 4.56 -14.56
CA SER A 24 -5.22 3.51 -15.56
C SER A 24 -6.32 2.49 -15.24
N HIS A 25 -6.38 2.02 -13.99
CA HIS A 25 -7.33 1.00 -13.55
C HIS A 25 -8.79 1.43 -13.67
N PHE A 26 -9.09 2.70 -13.36
CA PHE A 26 -10.44 3.26 -13.47
C PHE A 26 -10.71 3.96 -14.81
N ASN A 27 -9.87 3.73 -15.81
CA ASN A 27 -10.05 4.32 -17.13
C ASN A 27 -11.29 3.72 -17.83
N LYS A 28 -12.22 4.57 -18.25
CA LYS A 28 -13.47 4.13 -18.89
C LYS A 28 -13.26 3.52 -20.28
N TYR A 29 -12.14 3.80 -20.93
CA TYR A 29 -11.80 3.32 -22.27
C TYR A 29 -10.96 2.04 -22.26
N PHE A 30 -10.31 1.73 -21.14
CA PHE A 30 -9.46 0.56 -20.97
C PHE A 30 -9.88 -0.15 -19.68
N GLN A 31 -10.69 -1.20 -19.81
CA GLN A 31 -11.10 -2.00 -18.67
C GLN A 31 -9.98 -2.96 -18.29
N SER A 32 -9.60 -2.95 -17.01
CA SER A 32 -8.67 -3.94 -16.47
C SER A 32 -9.31 -5.33 -16.52
N SER A 33 -8.52 -6.37 -16.82
CA SER A 33 -8.93 -7.77 -16.75
C SER A 33 -8.71 -8.39 -15.36
N LYS A 34 -8.13 -7.63 -14.42
CA LYS A 34 -7.84 -8.09 -13.05
C LYS A 34 -7.91 -6.96 -12.02
N ALA A 35 -7.97 -7.35 -10.75
CA ALA A 35 -7.92 -6.40 -9.64
C ALA A 35 -6.57 -5.64 -9.63
N LEU A 36 -6.60 -4.34 -9.31
CA LEU A 36 -5.37 -3.58 -9.11
C LEU A 36 -4.75 -3.94 -7.77
N THR A 37 -3.49 -4.35 -7.77
CA THR A 37 -2.78 -4.72 -6.55
C THR A 37 -1.52 -3.90 -6.36
N MET A 38 -1.50 -3.07 -5.31
CA MET A 38 -0.36 -2.25 -4.95
C MET A 38 0.22 -2.69 -3.61
N SER A 39 1.54 -2.61 -3.47
CA SER A 39 2.23 -2.89 -2.22
C SER A 39 3.13 -1.74 -1.81
N PHE A 40 2.87 -1.17 -0.63
CA PHE A 40 3.60 -0.03 -0.07
C PHE A 40 4.59 -0.52 0.98
N HIS A 41 5.88 -0.29 0.73
CA HIS A 41 6.97 -0.77 1.56
C HIS A 41 7.82 0.37 2.08
N GLY A 42 8.24 0.32 3.33
CA GLY A 42 9.18 1.30 3.88
C GLY A 42 9.05 1.42 5.39
N MET A 43 9.81 2.33 5.98
CA MET A 43 9.84 2.47 7.44
C MET A 43 8.49 2.95 8.02
N THR A 44 8.27 2.71 9.31
CA THR A 44 7.12 3.31 10.01
C THR A 44 7.26 4.84 10.04
N GLY A 45 6.13 5.55 9.96
CA GLY A 45 6.11 7.02 10.01
C GLY A 45 6.40 7.73 8.68
N THR A 46 6.68 7.01 7.59
CA THR A 46 6.90 7.61 6.26
C THR A 46 5.62 7.97 5.50
N GLY A 47 4.45 7.55 6.00
CA GLY A 47 3.15 7.98 5.49
C GLY A 47 2.31 6.90 4.78
N LYS A 48 2.68 5.61 4.80
CA LYS A 48 1.93 4.51 4.15
C LYS A 48 0.42 4.57 4.41
N ASN A 49 -0.01 4.49 5.66
CA ASN A 49 -1.43 4.54 6.02
C ASN A 49 -2.05 5.91 5.70
N TYR A 50 -1.29 6.99 5.83
CA TYR A 50 -1.77 8.34 5.54
C TYR A 50 -2.13 8.49 4.05
N VAL A 51 -1.31 7.94 3.16
CA VAL A 51 -1.56 7.87 1.71
C VAL A 51 -2.80 7.05 1.39
N THR A 52 -3.00 5.90 2.03
CA THR A 52 -4.19 5.06 1.78
C THR A 52 -5.51 5.79 2.06
N ARG A 53 -5.53 6.71 3.03
CA ARG A 53 -6.72 7.52 3.32
C ARG A 53 -7.09 8.40 2.13
N PHE A 54 -6.11 9.08 1.54
CA PHE A 54 -6.36 9.91 0.35
C PHE A 54 -6.78 9.07 -0.86
N ILE A 55 -6.25 7.85 -1.00
CA ILE A 55 -6.70 6.92 -2.04
C ILE A 55 -8.17 6.58 -1.82
N ALA A 56 -8.55 6.17 -0.60
CA ALA A 56 -9.94 5.88 -0.27
C ALA A 56 -10.86 7.09 -0.51
N ASP A 57 -10.47 8.29 -0.08
CA ASP A 57 -11.21 9.53 -0.28
C ASP A 57 -11.35 9.91 -1.77
N SER A 58 -10.40 9.47 -2.61
CA SER A 58 -10.45 9.72 -4.05
C SER A 58 -11.36 8.74 -4.81
N ILE A 59 -11.56 7.54 -4.28
CA ILE A 59 -12.40 6.49 -4.90
C ILE A 59 -13.84 6.57 -4.36
N PHE A 60 -14.01 6.87 -3.07
CA PHE A 60 -15.31 6.84 -2.39
C PHE A 60 -15.63 8.15 -1.69
N THR A 61 -16.86 8.64 -1.83
CA THR A 61 -17.33 9.89 -1.20
C THR A 61 -17.16 9.92 0.32
N ASN A 62 -17.35 8.77 0.97
CA ASN A 62 -17.18 8.64 2.43
C ASN A 62 -15.78 8.17 2.84
N GLY A 63 -14.85 8.06 1.88
CA GLY A 63 -13.47 7.67 2.13
C GLY A 63 -13.36 6.38 2.90
N MET A 64 -12.51 6.40 3.93
CA MET A 64 -12.31 5.28 4.86
C MET A 64 -13.58 4.83 5.61
N LYS A 65 -14.63 5.65 5.67
CA LYS A 65 -15.92 5.30 6.30
C LYS A 65 -16.91 4.67 5.32
N SER A 66 -16.53 4.54 4.05
CA SER A 66 -17.34 3.85 3.06
C SER A 66 -17.50 2.38 3.43
N LYS A 67 -18.71 1.82 3.25
CA LYS A 67 -18.94 0.37 3.42
C LYS A 67 -18.19 -0.50 2.39
N TYR A 68 -17.59 0.14 1.37
CA TYR A 68 -16.81 -0.50 0.32
C TYR A 68 -15.29 -0.41 0.56
N VAL A 69 -14.88 0.11 1.73
CA VAL A 69 -13.47 0.19 2.14
C VAL A 69 -13.29 -0.70 3.37
N HIS A 70 -12.43 -1.70 3.24
CA HIS A 70 -12.17 -2.70 4.26
C HIS A 70 -10.71 -2.61 4.69
N HIS A 71 -10.47 -2.43 5.98
CA HIS A 71 -9.13 -2.27 6.53
C HIS A 71 -8.83 -3.39 7.52
N PHE A 72 -7.88 -4.25 7.16
CA PHE A 72 -7.43 -5.36 7.98
C PHE A 72 -6.08 -5.07 8.61
N PHE A 73 -5.96 -5.23 9.92
CA PHE A 73 -4.70 -5.05 10.65
C PHE A 73 -4.09 -6.41 10.97
N GLY A 74 -2.88 -6.68 10.49
CA GLY A 74 -2.22 -7.98 10.61
C GLY A 74 -2.11 -8.50 12.04
N ARG A 75 -1.64 -7.65 12.96
CA ARG A 75 -1.50 -8.02 14.39
C ARG A 75 -2.81 -8.31 15.10
N LEU A 76 -3.91 -7.70 14.66
CA LEU A 76 -5.20 -7.79 15.34
C LEU A 76 -6.05 -8.94 14.80
N HIS A 77 -6.04 -9.12 13.48
CA HIS A 77 -6.94 -10.05 12.81
C HIS A 77 -6.30 -11.39 12.47
N PHE A 78 -4.96 -11.45 12.35
CA PHE A 78 -4.28 -12.61 11.74
C PHE A 78 -3.00 -13.03 12.50
N SER A 79 -2.94 -12.86 13.82
CA SER A 79 -1.77 -13.22 14.64
C SER A 79 -1.72 -14.70 15.05
N GLU A 80 -2.87 -15.37 15.16
CA GLU A 80 -2.94 -16.71 15.76
C GLU A 80 -2.81 -17.85 14.74
N THR A 81 -1.67 -18.54 14.78
CA THR A 81 -1.31 -19.60 13.83
C THR A 81 -2.28 -20.79 13.85
N SER A 82 -2.86 -21.11 15.00
CA SER A 82 -3.84 -22.19 15.15
C SER A 82 -5.14 -21.94 14.37
N LEU A 83 -5.42 -20.68 14.01
CA LEU A 83 -6.63 -20.25 13.30
C LEU A 83 -6.41 -20.07 11.80
N LEU A 84 -5.22 -20.41 11.26
CA LEU A 84 -4.87 -20.19 9.85
C LEU A 84 -5.96 -20.60 8.86
N LYS A 85 -6.46 -21.84 8.97
CA LYS A 85 -7.48 -22.37 8.05
C LYS A 85 -8.80 -21.61 8.15
N GLN A 86 -9.16 -21.19 9.37
CA GLN A 86 -10.35 -20.37 9.59
C GLN A 86 -10.17 -18.99 8.95
N TYR A 87 -9.04 -18.31 9.21
CA TYR A 87 -8.76 -17.00 8.62
C TYR A 87 -8.78 -17.03 7.09
N GLN A 88 -8.18 -18.04 6.47
CA GLN A 88 -8.22 -18.21 5.01
C GLN A 88 -9.66 -18.35 4.48
N THR A 89 -10.48 -19.16 5.14
CA THR A 89 -11.87 -19.42 4.72
C THR A 89 -12.76 -18.19 4.93
N ASP A 90 -12.64 -17.55 6.08
CA ASP A 90 -13.42 -16.37 6.46
C ASP A 90 -13.05 -15.18 5.56
N LEU A 91 -11.75 -14.95 5.31
CA LEU A 91 -11.26 -13.87 4.47
C LEU A 91 -11.71 -14.04 3.01
N TYR A 92 -11.58 -15.25 2.46
CA TYR A 92 -12.04 -15.55 1.10
C TYR A 92 -13.54 -15.27 0.95
N SER A 93 -14.35 -15.80 1.89
CA SER A 93 -15.81 -15.63 1.88
C SER A 93 -16.20 -14.15 2.05
N TRP A 94 -15.50 -13.42 2.91
CA TRP A 94 -15.73 -11.99 3.14
C TRP A 94 -15.48 -11.16 1.88
N ILE A 95 -14.33 -11.36 1.21
CA ILE A 95 -13.98 -10.64 -0.01
C ILE A 95 -14.99 -10.97 -1.12
N LYS A 96 -15.25 -12.26 -1.34
CA LYS A 96 -16.23 -12.71 -2.35
C LYS A 96 -17.60 -12.09 -2.11
N GLY A 97 -18.10 -12.13 -0.87
CA GLY A 97 -19.41 -11.57 -0.52
C GLY A 97 -19.50 -10.07 -0.81
N ASN A 98 -18.51 -9.28 -0.40
CA ASN A 98 -18.49 -7.84 -0.64
C ASN A 98 -18.40 -7.49 -2.13
N ILE A 99 -17.54 -8.17 -2.88
CA ILE A 99 -17.39 -7.93 -4.33
C ILE A 99 -18.67 -8.33 -5.08
N SER A 100 -19.35 -9.39 -4.64
CA SER A 100 -20.64 -9.80 -5.22
C SER A 100 -21.73 -8.73 -5.04
N GLU A 101 -21.69 -7.93 -3.97
CA GLU A 101 -22.61 -6.80 -3.78
C GLU A 101 -22.23 -5.58 -4.62
N CYS A 102 -20.93 -5.29 -4.73
CA CYS A 102 -20.40 -4.18 -5.50
C CYS A 102 -18.97 -4.53 -5.96
N PRO A 103 -18.71 -4.59 -7.28
CA PRO A 103 -17.38 -4.95 -7.79
C PRO A 103 -16.27 -3.97 -7.40
N THR A 104 -16.61 -2.68 -7.25
CA THR A 104 -15.65 -1.65 -6.83
C THR A 104 -15.52 -1.67 -5.32
N GLN A 105 -14.46 -2.30 -4.84
CA GLN A 105 -14.08 -2.42 -3.42
C GLN A 105 -12.63 -1.98 -3.25
N LEU A 106 -12.30 -1.51 -2.05
CA LEU A 106 -10.92 -1.27 -1.62
C LEU A 106 -10.61 -2.11 -0.39
N PHE A 107 -9.66 -3.03 -0.52
CA PHE A 107 -9.15 -3.85 0.58
C PHE A 107 -7.74 -3.40 0.95
N ILE A 108 -7.58 -2.93 2.18
CA ILE A 108 -6.30 -2.49 2.73
C ILE A 108 -5.85 -3.52 3.77
N PHE A 109 -4.68 -4.10 3.53
CA PHE A 109 -4.02 -5.05 4.43
C PHE A 109 -2.82 -4.35 5.06
N ASP A 110 -2.96 -3.93 6.32
CA ASP A 110 -1.94 -3.22 7.06
C ASP A 110 -1.11 -4.15 7.95
N GLU A 111 0.15 -3.80 8.17
CA GLU A 111 1.14 -4.60 8.87
C GLU A 111 1.19 -6.05 8.38
N VAL A 112 1.27 -6.25 7.06
CA VAL A 112 1.29 -7.61 6.49
C VAL A 112 2.51 -8.40 6.95
N ASP A 113 3.60 -7.72 7.31
CA ASP A 113 4.77 -8.30 7.97
C ASP A 113 4.50 -8.91 9.36
N LYS A 114 3.31 -8.71 9.90
CA LYS A 114 2.86 -9.24 11.19
C LYS A 114 1.75 -10.28 11.05
N MET A 115 1.28 -10.55 9.84
CA MET A 115 0.34 -11.62 9.57
C MET A 115 1.04 -12.97 9.67
N ILE A 116 0.31 -14.00 10.10
CA ILE A 116 0.83 -15.37 10.03
C ILE A 116 1.13 -15.74 8.58
N PRO A 117 2.23 -16.50 8.33
CA PRO A 117 2.53 -17.00 7.00
C PRO A 117 1.34 -17.75 6.41
N ASN A 118 1.19 -17.62 5.11
CA ASN A 118 0.18 -18.27 4.28
C ASN A 118 -1.27 -17.80 4.43
N VAL A 119 -1.56 -16.75 5.21
CA VAL A 119 -2.97 -16.32 5.40
C VAL A 119 -3.61 -15.79 4.11
N LEU A 120 -2.80 -15.24 3.20
CA LEU A 120 -3.27 -14.62 1.95
C LEU A 120 -3.36 -15.59 0.76
N ASP A 121 -2.64 -16.72 0.76
CA ASP A 121 -3.23 -18.05 0.54
C ASP A 121 -4.36 -18.12 -0.46
N TYR A 122 -5.54 -18.15 0.15
CA TYR A 122 -6.78 -18.47 -0.52
C TYR A 122 -7.31 -17.31 -1.36
N ILE A 123 -6.79 -16.10 -1.17
CA ILE A 123 -7.20 -14.92 -1.96
C ILE A 123 -6.29 -14.70 -3.17
N THR A 124 -5.18 -15.44 -3.29
CA THR A 124 -4.31 -15.40 -4.47
C THR A 124 -5.07 -15.63 -5.78
N PRO A 125 -5.95 -16.63 -5.93
CA PRO A 125 -6.70 -16.84 -7.18
C PRO A 125 -7.66 -15.69 -7.53
N ILE A 126 -8.10 -14.92 -6.54
CA ILE A 126 -8.95 -13.73 -6.72
C ILE A 126 -8.15 -12.55 -7.28
N ILE A 127 -6.88 -12.46 -6.88
CA ILE A 127 -5.96 -11.40 -7.27
C ILE A 127 -5.29 -11.72 -8.63
N ASP A 128 -5.06 -12.99 -8.92
CA ASP A 128 -4.48 -13.46 -10.17
C ASP A 128 -5.46 -13.32 -11.35
N TYR A 129 -4.93 -13.24 -12.58
CA TYR A 129 -5.57 -12.88 -13.87
C TYR A 129 -6.76 -13.75 -14.35
N LEU A 130 -7.50 -14.38 -13.45
CA LEU A 130 -8.68 -15.18 -13.78
C LEU A 130 -9.91 -14.27 -13.80
N GLU A 131 -10.27 -13.78 -14.99
CA GLU A 131 -11.60 -13.23 -15.22
C GLU A 131 -12.62 -14.32 -14.86
N ASP A 132 -13.46 -14.00 -13.86
CA ASP A 132 -14.53 -14.85 -13.36
C ASP A 132 -14.08 -16.08 -12.54
N VAL A 133 -13.87 -15.86 -11.23
CA VAL A 133 -13.80 -16.95 -10.24
C VAL A 133 -15.18 -17.11 -9.62
N GLU A 134 -15.83 -18.24 -9.90
CA GLU A 134 -17.15 -18.60 -9.34
C GLU A 134 -18.30 -17.59 -9.62
N GLY A 135 -18.32 -16.96 -10.79
CA GLY A 135 -19.38 -16.03 -11.23
C GLY A 135 -19.17 -14.57 -10.79
N VAL A 136 -17.99 -14.21 -10.28
CA VAL A 136 -17.72 -12.91 -9.65
C VAL A 136 -16.63 -12.15 -10.40
N ASP A 137 -16.93 -10.89 -10.74
CA ASP A 137 -16.00 -9.97 -11.39
C ASP A 137 -15.14 -9.22 -10.37
N TYR A 138 -13.88 -9.62 -10.24
CA TYR A 138 -12.89 -9.01 -9.35
C TYR A 138 -12.14 -7.85 -10.00
N SER A 139 -12.34 -7.58 -11.29
CA SER A 139 -11.51 -6.66 -12.09
C SER A 139 -11.54 -5.20 -11.67
N LYS A 140 -12.51 -4.80 -10.83
CA LYS A 140 -12.69 -3.43 -10.33
C LYS A 140 -12.27 -3.25 -8.87
N ALA A 141 -11.82 -4.32 -8.23
CA ALA A 141 -11.34 -4.27 -6.86
C ALA A 141 -9.91 -3.73 -6.81
N VAL A 142 -9.60 -3.02 -5.74
CA VAL A 142 -8.26 -2.51 -5.44
C VAL A 142 -7.78 -3.14 -4.15
N PHE A 143 -6.59 -3.72 -4.19
CA PHE A 143 -5.89 -4.30 -3.05
C PHE A 143 -4.66 -3.45 -2.74
N ILE A 144 -4.51 -3.03 -1.49
CA ILE A 144 -3.34 -2.30 -1.00
C ILE A 144 -2.73 -3.05 0.16
N PHE A 145 -1.49 -3.49 0.01
CA PHE A 145 -0.71 -4.13 1.06
C PHE A 145 0.28 -3.14 1.66
N LEU A 146 0.32 -3.02 2.99
CA LEU A 146 1.26 -2.14 3.70
C LEU A 146 2.21 -2.98 4.52
N SER A 147 3.51 -2.77 4.34
CA SER A 147 4.53 -3.56 5.02
C SER A 147 5.73 -2.73 5.42
N ASN A 148 6.37 -3.14 6.52
CA ASN A 148 7.69 -2.64 6.92
C ASN A 148 8.83 -3.54 6.45
N ILE A 149 8.55 -4.69 5.82
CA ILE A 149 9.60 -5.57 5.27
C ILE A 149 10.38 -4.86 4.18
N GLY A 150 11.70 -5.03 4.20
CA GLY A 150 12.61 -4.38 3.27
C GLY A 150 12.80 -2.88 3.49
N ALA A 151 12.28 -2.31 4.60
CA ALA A 151 12.47 -0.89 4.92
C ALA A 151 13.96 -0.52 5.06
N ASP A 152 14.75 -1.40 5.68
CA ASP A 152 16.19 -1.20 5.86
C ASP A 152 16.91 -1.23 4.51
N ILE A 153 16.57 -2.21 3.65
CA ILE A 153 17.12 -2.35 2.29
C ILE A 153 16.77 -1.14 1.42
N ILE A 154 15.51 -0.65 1.47
CA ILE A 154 15.09 0.56 0.76
C ILE A 154 15.90 1.77 1.25
N THR A 155 16.13 1.87 2.55
CA THR A 155 16.84 2.98 3.18
C THR A 155 18.33 2.98 2.81
N GLU A 156 18.98 1.82 2.88
CA GLU A 156 20.39 1.63 2.50
C GLU A 156 20.60 1.91 1.02
N HIS A 157 19.75 1.34 0.15
CA HIS A 157 19.85 1.58 -1.29
C HIS A 157 19.58 3.04 -1.67
N PHE A 158 18.58 3.68 -1.04
CA PHE A 158 18.36 5.12 -1.21
C PHE A 158 19.59 5.94 -0.83
N HIS A 159 20.25 5.58 0.28
CA HIS A 159 21.48 6.24 0.70
C HIS A 159 22.61 6.05 -0.33
N ASP A 160 22.75 4.86 -0.90
CA ASP A 160 23.76 4.58 -1.91
C ASP A 160 23.53 5.34 -3.22
N LEU A 161 22.29 5.39 -3.71
CA LEU A 161 21.92 6.22 -4.87
C LEU A 161 22.27 7.70 -4.65
N TYR A 162 22.06 8.19 -3.44
CA TYR A 162 22.36 9.58 -3.09
C TYR A 162 23.87 9.83 -2.97
N VAL A 163 24.59 9.03 -2.19
CA VAL A 163 26.01 9.27 -1.86
C VAL A 163 26.95 8.84 -2.99
N GLN A 164 26.68 7.70 -3.61
CA GLN A 164 27.60 7.09 -4.57
C GLN A 164 27.28 7.52 -6.01
N GLU A 165 25.99 7.61 -6.37
CA GLU A 165 25.56 7.99 -7.72
C GLU A 165 25.18 9.48 -7.85
N GLY A 166 25.04 10.20 -6.74
CA GLY A 166 24.67 11.62 -6.75
C GLY A 166 23.25 11.90 -7.22
N LYS A 167 22.36 10.89 -7.20
CA LYS A 167 20.96 11.06 -7.61
C LYS A 167 20.20 11.83 -6.53
N ASN A 168 19.43 12.84 -6.96
CA ASN A 168 18.52 13.51 -6.03
C ASN A 168 17.28 12.65 -5.79
N ARG A 169 16.70 12.81 -4.60
CA ARG A 169 15.46 12.15 -4.19
C ARG A 169 14.34 12.26 -5.23
N GLU A 170 14.13 13.45 -5.77
CA GLU A 170 13.02 13.74 -6.68
C GLU A 170 13.23 13.22 -8.10
N ASP A 171 14.47 12.83 -8.44
CA ASP A 171 14.82 12.23 -9.74
C ASP A 171 14.69 10.71 -9.73
N LEU A 172 14.38 10.11 -8.57
CA LEU A 172 14.25 8.67 -8.41
C LEU A 172 12.97 8.14 -9.05
N THR A 173 13.08 6.92 -9.57
CA THR A 173 12.01 6.20 -10.25
C THR A 173 11.77 4.85 -9.59
N LEU A 174 10.64 4.20 -9.90
CA LEU A 174 10.39 2.85 -9.39
C LEU A 174 11.46 1.85 -9.86
N SER A 175 11.97 1.99 -11.08
CA SER A 175 13.01 1.13 -11.63
C SER A 175 14.31 1.14 -10.84
N ASP A 176 14.62 2.23 -10.12
CA ASP A 176 15.79 2.28 -9.24
C ASP A 176 15.67 1.29 -8.07
N PHE A 177 14.45 0.89 -7.70
CA PHE A 177 14.18 0.02 -6.54
C PHE A 177 13.69 -1.39 -6.92
N GLU A 178 13.33 -1.64 -8.19
CA GLU A 178 12.76 -2.92 -8.64
C GLU A 178 13.60 -4.13 -8.25
N TYR A 179 14.91 -4.09 -8.49
CA TYR A 179 15.82 -5.18 -8.15
C TYR A 179 15.88 -5.47 -6.64
N PHE A 180 15.88 -4.42 -5.82
CA PHE A 180 15.97 -4.55 -4.36
C PHE A 180 14.65 -4.97 -3.74
N ILE A 181 13.52 -4.55 -4.31
CA ILE A 181 12.21 -5.03 -3.91
C ILE A 181 12.09 -6.53 -4.25
N GLN A 182 12.54 -6.95 -5.44
CA GLN A 182 12.59 -8.35 -5.89
C GLN A 182 13.56 -9.23 -5.08
N LYS A 183 14.56 -8.67 -4.41
CA LYS A 183 15.48 -9.43 -3.54
C LYS A 183 15.14 -9.34 -2.05
N GLY A 184 14.79 -8.17 -1.55
CA GLY A 184 14.62 -7.88 -0.12
C GLY A 184 13.30 -8.36 0.44
N ALA A 185 12.20 -8.15 -0.29
CA ALA A 185 10.91 -8.71 0.09
C ALA A 185 10.93 -10.26 0.07
N PHE A 186 11.79 -10.85 -0.75
CA PHE A 186 11.79 -12.28 -1.07
C PHE A 186 12.80 -13.11 -0.27
N ASN A 187 13.83 -12.51 0.33
CA ASN A 187 14.90 -13.24 1.02
C ASN A 187 14.99 -13.02 2.55
N GLU A 188 14.22 -12.09 3.14
CA GLU A 188 14.22 -11.89 4.59
C GLU A 188 13.38 -12.93 5.35
N ASN A 189 13.91 -13.46 6.46
CA ASN A 189 13.17 -14.30 7.42
C ASN A 189 12.01 -13.49 8.03
N GLY A 190 10.77 -13.88 7.75
CA GLY A 190 9.56 -13.13 8.13
C GLY A 190 9.01 -12.20 7.05
N GLY A 191 9.57 -12.24 5.83
CA GLY A 191 8.96 -11.60 4.67
C GLY A 191 7.54 -12.13 4.38
N LEU A 192 6.70 -11.31 3.76
CA LEU A 192 5.40 -11.65 3.12
C LEU A 192 5.46 -12.95 2.28
N PHE A 193 6.67 -13.38 1.92
CA PHE A 193 7.02 -14.34 0.89
C PHE A 193 7.68 -15.63 1.42
N HIS A 194 7.63 -15.92 2.73
CA HIS A 194 7.96 -17.28 3.23
C HIS A 194 6.86 -18.31 2.92
N GLY A 195 5.65 -17.84 2.63
CA GLY A 195 4.67 -18.62 1.88
C GLY A 195 4.97 -18.52 0.38
N LYS A 196 4.63 -19.54 -0.39
CA LYS A 196 4.66 -19.54 -1.87
C LYS A 196 3.63 -18.54 -2.50
N THR A 197 3.32 -17.50 -1.74
CA THR A 197 2.02 -16.86 -1.52
C THR A 197 1.60 -15.81 -2.52
N ILE A 198 2.41 -14.78 -2.44
CA ILE A 198 2.37 -13.66 -3.35
C ILE A 198 3.57 -13.92 -4.24
N SER A 199 3.40 -14.74 -5.27
CA SER A 199 4.42 -14.81 -6.30
C SER A 199 4.61 -13.40 -6.90
N ASN A 200 5.76 -13.13 -7.51
CA ASN A 200 6.08 -11.89 -8.25
C ASN A 200 4.96 -11.40 -9.21
N ASN A 201 3.96 -12.23 -9.50
CA ASN A 201 2.93 -11.98 -10.50
C ASN A 201 1.64 -11.37 -9.94
N LEU A 202 1.44 -11.34 -8.61
CA LEU A 202 0.19 -10.80 -8.03
C LEU A 202 0.21 -9.29 -7.83
N ILE A 203 1.35 -8.74 -7.41
CA ILE A 203 1.48 -7.29 -7.17
C ILE A 203 1.82 -6.60 -8.48
N ASP A 204 0.98 -5.63 -8.87
CA ASP A 204 1.19 -4.80 -10.06
C ASP A 204 2.27 -3.76 -9.84
N HIS A 205 2.20 -3.08 -8.68
CA HIS A 205 3.08 -1.97 -8.36
C HIS A 205 3.61 -2.11 -6.94
N TYR A 206 4.93 -2.26 -6.83
CA TYR A 206 5.63 -2.09 -5.58
C TYR A 206 6.09 -0.64 -5.45
N ILE A 207 5.61 0.05 -4.42
CA ILE A 207 5.87 1.47 -4.22
C ILE A 207 6.66 1.66 -2.93
N PRO A 208 7.96 1.95 -3.01
CA PRO A 208 8.78 2.16 -1.84
C PRO A 208 8.55 3.57 -1.27
N PHE A 209 8.52 3.63 0.06
CA PHE A 209 8.40 4.84 0.85
C PHE A 209 9.77 5.15 1.45
N LEU A 210 10.33 6.26 0.97
CA LEU A 210 11.67 6.69 1.31
C LEU A 210 11.71 7.27 2.74
N PRO A 211 12.84 7.14 3.46
CA PRO A 211 13.01 7.72 4.78
C PRO A 211 12.86 9.25 4.74
N LEU A 212 12.20 9.83 5.74
CA LEU A 212 11.96 11.28 5.79
C LEU A 212 13.21 12.02 6.29
N GLU A 213 13.54 13.14 5.66
CA GLU A 213 14.58 14.07 6.08
C GLU A 213 13.99 15.13 7.03
N LYS A 214 14.87 15.83 7.76
CA LYS A 214 14.49 16.93 8.66
C LYS A 214 13.53 17.93 8.01
N LYS A 215 13.79 18.31 6.75
CA LYS A 215 12.94 19.25 5.99
C LYS A 215 11.51 18.72 5.80
N HIS A 216 11.34 17.41 5.56
CA HIS A 216 10.02 16.81 5.40
C HIS A 216 9.26 16.79 6.72
N ILE A 217 9.96 16.54 7.83
CA ILE A 217 9.37 16.58 9.17
C ILE A 217 8.90 18.01 9.51
N GLN A 218 9.71 19.02 9.20
CA GLN A 218 9.32 20.43 9.37
C GLN A 218 8.05 20.77 8.57
N LEU A 219 7.99 20.36 7.29
CA LEU A 219 6.79 20.56 6.46
C LEU A 219 5.57 19.83 7.03
N CYS A 220 5.73 18.61 7.58
CA CYS A 220 4.64 17.91 8.27
C CYS A 220 4.10 18.71 9.47
N ILE A 221 5.00 19.25 10.29
CA ILE A 221 4.65 20.04 11.48
C ILE A 221 3.94 21.33 11.07
N GLU A 222 4.48 22.06 10.10
CA GLU A 222 3.86 23.28 9.57
C GLU A 222 2.47 23.01 9.01
N LYS A 223 2.31 21.91 8.25
CA LYS A 223 1.03 21.50 7.70
C LYS A 223 0.02 21.16 8.80
N GLU A 224 0.43 20.47 9.86
CA GLU A 224 -0.44 20.16 10.99
C GLU A 224 -0.90 21.43 11.72
N PHE A 225 -0.01 22.41 11.93
CA PHE A 225 -0.39 23.71 12.47
C PHE A 225 -1.40 24.44 11.57
N GLN A 226 -1.21 24.43 10.25
CA GLN A 226 -2.17 25.01 9.30
C GLN A 226 -3.54 24.34 9.38
N ILE A 227 -3.59 23.00 9.42
CA ILE A 227 -4.83 22.22 9.54
C ILE A 227 -5.57 22.59 10.84
N ARG A 228 -4.83 22.78 11.93
CA ARG A 228 -5.36 23.23 13.22
C ARG A 228 -5.63 24.73 13.32
N LYS A 229 -5.39 25.50 12.24
CA LYS A 229 -5.52 26.96 12.17
C LYS A 229 -4.64 27.71 13.20
N VAL A 230 -3.48 27.14 13.52
CA VAL A 230 -2.47 27.78 14.38
C VAL A 230 -1.49 28.53 13.47
N LEU A 231 -1.61 29.85 13.42
CA LEU A 231 -0.80 30.71 12.54
C LEU A 231 0.56 31.07 13.16
N HIS A 232 0.65 31.04 14.48
CA HIS A 232 1.85 31.38 15.25
C HIS A 232 2.08 30.30 16.32
N PRO A 233 2.82 29.22 16.00
CA PRO A 233 3.15 28.21 16.98
C PRO A 233 4.04 28.81 18.08
N HIS A 234 3.76 28.42 19.32
CA HIS A 234 4.45 28.85 20.54
C HIS A 234 4.80 27.57 21.32
N GLU A 235 5.72 27.63 22.29
CA GLU A 235 6.13 26.45 23.07
C GLU A 235 4.94 25.70 23.69
N ASN A 236 3.86 26.40 24.06
CA ASN A 236 2.65 25.80 24.61
C ASN A 236 1.84 24.93 23.61
N HIS A 237 2.19 24.95 22.32
CA HIS A 237 1.55 24.17 21.27
C HIS A 237 2.34 22.90 20.88
N ILE A 238 3.51 22.69 21.50
CA ILE A 238 4.37 21.51 21.36
C ILE A 238 4.04 20.54 22.51
#